data_AF-A0A0R1XX49-F1
#
_entry.id   AF-A0A0R1XX49-F1
#
_cell.length_a   1.000
_cell.length_b   1.000
_cell.length_c   1.000
_cell.angle_alpha   90.00
_cell.angle_beta   90.00
_cell.angle_gamma   90.00
#
_symmetry.space_group_name_H-M   'P 1'
#
loop_
_entity.id
_entity.type
_entity.pdbx_description
1 polymer ?
#
loop_
_entity_poly.entity_id
_entity_poly.type
_entity_poly.pdbx_seq_one_letter_code
_entity_poly.pdbx_strand_id
1 'polypeptide(L)'
;MDELKNAVLQRVQEYLVTEFYGRTYCDDALINLSLAFVDLARENNHLYRAIFVEDHFGVQTMREFCYKLAIERLQSNPDAKRLSKDRQMDLVTGCWIIATGIASLVSSGYINIEQKQMVSLLKAQISDFIQHDRFNSQLAPGSMANISFGNSKMAQL
;
A
#
# COMPACT_ATOMS: atom_id res chain seq x y z
N MET A 1 -25.75 -9.35 7.99
CA MET A 1 -25.15 -8.06 7.56
C MET A 1 -23.66 -8.23 7.32
N ASP A 2 -22.93 -8.86 8.24
CA ASP A 2 -21.48 -9.06 8.10
C ASP A 2 -21.09 -10.04 6.99
N GLU A 3 -21.85 -11.11 6.76
CA GLU A 3 -21.57 -12.06 5.67
C GLU A 3 -21.65 -11.42 4.28
N LEU A 4 -22.66 -10.59 4.03
CA LEU A 4 -22.80 -9.87 2.76
C LEU A 4 -21.66 -8.86 2.57
N LYS A 5 -21.31 -8.11 3.62
CA LYS A 5 -20.20 -7.17 3.60
C LYS A 5 -18.87 -7.87 3.29
N ASN A 6 -18.64 -9.03 3.91
CA ASN A 6 -17.45 -9.84 3.70
C ASN A 6 -17.39 -10.43 2.27
N ALA A 7 -18.51 -10.93 1.75
CA ALA A 7 -18.59 -11.42 0.37
C ALA A 7 -18.31 -10.33 -0.67
N VAL A 8 -18.83 -9.11 -0.44
CA VAL A 8 -18.53 -7.96 -1.31
C VAL A 8 -17.05 -7.60 -1.22
N LEU A 9 -16.49 -7.53 -0.01
CA LEU A 9 -15.07 -7.21 0.19
C LEU A 9 -14.16 -8.24 -0.49
N GLN A 10 -14.47 -9.54 -0.37
CA GLN A 10 -13.72 -10.59 -1.04
C GLN A 10 -13.74 -10.38 -2.56
N ARG A 11 -14.92 -10.09 -3.13
CA ARG A 11 -15.04 -9.83 -4.57
C ARG A 11 -14.29 -8.58 -5.02
N VAL A 12 -14.25 -7.54 -4.18
CA VAL A 12 -13.42 -6.34 -4.42
C VAL A 12 -11.93 -6.70 -4.40
N GLN A 13 -11.48 -7.48 -3.42
CA GLN A 13 -10.08 -7.92 -3.33
C GLN A 13 -9.67 -8.75 -4.55
N GLU A 14 -10.52 -9.70 -4.96
CA GLU A 14 -10.32 -10.49 -6.18
C GLU A 14 -10.20 -9.60 -7.41
N TYR A 15 -11.14 -8.66 -7.59
CA TYR A 15 -11.12 -7.69 -8.68
C TYR A 15 -9.85 -6.83 -8.69
N LEU A 16 -9.41 -6.35 -7.52
CA LEU A 16 -8.17 -5.57 -7.42
C LEU A 16 -6.95 -6.39 -7.86
N VAL A 17 -6.88 -7.66 -7.47
CA VAL A 17 -5.77 -8.56 -7.86
C VAL A 17 -5.79 -8.82 -9.37
N THR A 18 -6.95 -9.15 -9.94
CA THR A 18 -7.04 -9.54 -11.36
C THR A 18 -6.86 -8.35 -12.29
N GLU A 19 -7.50 -7.22 -12.01
CA GLU A 19 -7.60 -6.11 -12.97
C GLU A 19 -6.52 -5.05 -12.80
N PHE A 20 -6.00 -4.85 -11.58
CA PHE A 20 -5.06 -3.77 -11.28
C PHE A 20 -3.72 -4.30 -10.80
N TYR A 21 -3.68 -5.02 -9.67
CA TYR A 21 -2.42 -5.38 -9.00
C TYR A 21 -1.63 -6.49 -9.70
N GLY A 22 -2.20 -7.13 -10.72
CA GLY A 22 -1.48 -7.99 -11.66
C GLY A 22 -0.72 -7.24 -12.77
N ARG A 23 -0.96 -5.94 -12.95
CA ARG A 23 -0.32 -5.14 -14.00
C ARG A 23 1.17 -4.97 -13.73
N THR A 24 1.95 -4.93 -14.82
CA THR A 24 3.40 -4.80 -14.80
C THR A 24 3.80 -3.58 -15.62
N TYR A 25 4.64 -2.73 -15.06
CA TYR A 25 5.09 -1.46 -15.66
C TYR A 25 6.61 -1.36 -15.72
N CYS A 26 7.30 -2.02 -14.81
CA CYS A 26 8.75 -2.14 -14.75
C CYS A 26 9.16 -3.45 -14.03
N ASP A 27 10.45 -3.67 -13.86
CA ASP A 27 10.98 -4.91 -13.26
C ASP A 27 10.86 -4.96 -11.72
N ASP A 28 10.42 -3.88 -11.07
CA ASP A 28 10.21 -3.86 -9.61
C ASP A 28 8.74 -4.08 -9.26
N ALA A 29 8.47 -5.19 -8.58
CA ALA A 29 7.11 -5.63 -8.28
C ALA A 29 6.38 -4.73 -7.27
N LEU A 30 7.11 -4.06 -6.36
CA LEU A 30 6.52 -3.11 -5.42
C LEU A 30 6.13 -1.82 -6.14
N ILE A 31 6.99 -1.33 -7.04
CA ILE A 31 6.67 -0.18 -7.88
C ILE A 31 5.46 -0.49 -8.76
N ASN A 32 5.38 -1.69 -9.33
CA ASN A 32 4.22 -2.09 -10.11
C ASN A 32 2.92 -2.04 -9.28
N LEU A 33 2.97 -2.49 -8.03
CA LEU A 33 1.82 -2.41 -7.12
C LEU A 33 1.44 -0.95 -6.83
N SER A 34 2.42 -0.08 -6.55
CA SER A 34 2.18 1.35 -6.32
C SER A 34 1.55 2.04 -7.53
N LEU A 35 2.00 1.72 -8.75
CA LEU A 35 1.42 2.29 -9.97
C LEU A 35 0.03 1.76 -10.27
N ALA A 36 -0.23 0.47 -10.03
CA ALA A 36 -1.56 -0.09 -10.17
C ALA A 36 -2.58 0.57 -9.22
N PHE A 37 -2.13 0.94 -8.01
CA PHE A 37 -2.95 1.73 -7.07
C PHE A 37 -3.24 3.15 -7.60
N VAL A 38 -2.25 3.82 -8.21
CA VAL A 38 -2.47 5.12 -8.88
C VAL A 38 -3.44 4.99 -10.06
N ASP A 39 -3.30 3.93 -10.86
CA ASP A 39 -4.21 3.64 -11.97
C ASP A 39 -5.63 3.38 -11.48
N LEU A 40 -5.83 2.67 -10.36
CA LEU A 40 -7.14 2.50 -9.75
C LEU A 40 -7.78 3.86 -9.41
N ALA A 41 -7.02 4.77 -8.80
CA ALA A 41 -7.51 6.10 -8.45
C ALA A 41 -7.91 6.95 -9.68
N ARG A 42 -7.24 6.72 -10.82
CA ARG A 42 -7.45 7.43 -12.09
C ARG A 42 -8.56 6.82 -12.94
N GLU A 43 -8.53 5.51 -13.15
CA GLU A 43 -9.43 4.76 -14.04
C GLU A 43 -10.75 4.40 -13.36
N ASN A 44 -10.74 4.19 -12.04
CA ASN A 44 -11.91 3.79 -11.28
C ASN A 44 -12.00 4.56 -9.95
N ASN A 45 -12.07 5.89 -10.06
CA ASN A 45 -12.05 6.80 -8.91
C ASN A 45 -13.16 6.52 -7.89
N HIS A 46 -14.34 6.09 -8.34
CA HIS A 46 -15.45 5.76 -7.45
C HIS A 46 -15.10 4.58 -6.53
N LEU A 47 -14.55 3.49 -7.09
CA LEU A 47 -14.12 2.33 -6.31
C LEU A 47 -12.95 2.69 -5.38
N TYR A 48 -11.97 3.46 -5.88
CA TYR A 48 -10.87 3.96 -5.07
C TYR A 48 -11.37 4.71 -3.82
N ARG A 49 -12.31 5.66 -4.01
CA ARG A 49 -12.87 6.43 -2.90
C ARG A 49 -13.65 5.56 -1.91
N ALA A 50 -14.51 4.67 -2.41
CA ALA A 50 -15.28 3.77 -1.57
C ALA A 50 -14.42 2.88 -0.67
N ILE A 51 -13.24 2.47 -1.17
CA ILE A 51 -12.32 1.58 -0.44
C ILE A 51 -11.40 2.36 0.50
N PHE A 52 -10.76 3.43 0.02
CA PHE A 52 -9.61 4.05 0.69
C PHE A 52 -9.88 5.43 1.30
N VAL A 53 -11.04 6.03 1.03
CA VAL A 53 -11.39 7.38 1.51
C VAL A 53 -12.64 7.35 2.38
N GLU A 54 -13.64 6.58 1.96
CA GLU A 54 -14.96 6.50 2.60
C GLU A 54 -15.08 5.28 3.54
N ASP A 55 -14.08 4.40 3.53
CA ASP A 55 -13.93 3.25 4.45
C ASP A 55 -15.14 2.32 4.55
N HIS A 56 -15.92 2.17 3.48
CA HIS A 56 -17.17 1.40 3.46
C HIS A 56 -16.98 -0.06 3.93
N PHE A 57 -15.78 -0.62 3.73
CA PHE A 57 -15.46 -2.00 4.06
C PHE A 57 -14.72 -2.17 5.40
N GLY A 58 -14.35 -1.07 6.06
CA GLY A 58 -13.54 -1.07 7.28
C GLY A 58 -12.04 -1.01 6.98
N VAL A 59 -11.36 -0.06 7.65
CA VAL A 59 -9.93 0.24 7.43
C VAL A 59 -9.04 -0.98 7.65
N GLN A 60 -9.32 -1.77 8.69
CA GLN A 60 -8.40 -2.81 9.13
C GLN A 60 -8.24 -3.95 8.11
N THR A 61 -9.33 -4.50 7.58
CA THR A 61 -9.27 -5.63 6.66
C THR A 61 -8.63 -5.25 5.33
N MET A 62 -8.96 -4.06 4.80
CA MET A 62 -8.37 -3.59 3.56
C MET A 62 -6.89 -3.26 3.72
N ARG A 63 -6.53 -2.67 4.87
CA ARG A 63 -5.13 -2.43 5.24
C ARG A 63 -4.35 -3.74 5.30
N GLU A 64 -4.84 -4.75 6.01
CA GLU A 64 -4.18 -6.06 6.12
C GLU A 64 -3.96 -6.71 4.74
N PHE A 65 -4.97 -6.65 3.86
CA PHE A 65 -4.85 -7.12 2.49
C PHE A 65 -3.77 -6.37 1.69
N CYS A 66 -3.78 -5.02 1.70
CA CYS A 66 -2.78 -4.22 0.98
C CYS A 66 -1.36 -4.45 1.52
N TYR A 67 -1.19 -4.51 2.85
CA TYR A 67 0.11 -4.74 3.47
C TYR A 67 0.66 -6.12 3.15
N LYS A 68 -0.18 -7.16 3.21
CA LYS A 68 0.21 -8.51 2.81
C LYS A 68 0.74 -8.53 1.38
N LEU A 69 -0.03 -7.95 0.45
CA LEU A 69 0.35 -7.90 -0.96
C LEU A 69 1.65 -7.10 -1.17
N ALA A 70 1.80 -5.96 -0.50
CA ALA A 70 3.00 -5.13 -0.61
C ALA A 70 4.25 -5.83 -0.07
N ILE A 71 4.15 -6.54 1.06
CA ILE A 71 5.26 -7.34 1.61
C ILE A 71 5.62 -8.50 0.67
N GLU A 72 4.64 -9.20 0.12
CA GLU A 72 4.88 -10.26 -0.87
C GLU A 72 5.63 -9.72 -2.11
N ARG A 73 5.24 -8.54 -2.61
CA ARG A 73 5.95 -7.88 -3.72
C ARG A 73 7.33 -7.40 -3.33
N LEU A 74 7.48 -6.83 -2.13
CA LEU A 74 8.76 -6.34 -1.62
C LEU A 74 9.79 -7.48 -1.54
N GLN A 75 9.37 -8.68 -1.14
CA GLN A 75 10.23 -9.85 -1.07
C GLN A 75 10.78 -10.30 -2.43
N SER A 76 10.27 -9.81 -3.56
CA SER A 76 10.91 -10.05 -4.85
C SER A 76 12.21 -9.25 -5.02
N ASN A 77 12.39 -8.14 -4.29
CA ASN A 77 13.57 -7.29 -4.33
C ASN A 77 14.68 -7.84 -3.40
N PRO A 78 15.87 -8.22 -3.93
CA PRO A 78 16.95 -8.80 -3.13
C PRO A 78 17.52 -7.89 -2.04
N ASP A 79 17.50 -6.57 -2.25
CA ASP A 79 18.06 -5.63 -1.28
C ASP A 79 17.07 -5.38 -0.15
N ALA A 80 15.78 -5.33 -0.46
CA ALA A 80 14.74 -5.25 0.55
C ALA A 80 14.64 -6.52 1.42
N LYS A 81 14.92 -7.70 0.86
CA LYS A 81 14.96 -8.97 1.61
C LYS A 81 15.96 -8.98 2.77
N ARG A 82 17.01 -8.17 2.70
CA ARG A 82 18.06 -8.08 3.75
C ARG A 82 17.65 -7.21 4.93
N LEU A 83 16.59 -6.42 4.78
CA LEU A 83 16.06 -5.56 5.83
C LEU A 83 15.36 -6.39 6.92
N SER A 84 15.36 -5.88 8.15
CA SER A 84 14.52 -6.42 9.22
C SER A 84 13.03 -6.29 8.87
N LYS A 85 12.17 -7.06 9.53
CA LYS A 85 10.71 -6.99 9.32
C LYS A 85 10.17 -5.58 9.55
N ASP A 86 10.64 -4.91 10.60
CA ASP A 86 10.23 -3.53 10.92
C ASP A 86 10.64 -2.56 9.81
N ARG A 87 11.85 -2.71 9.27
CA ARG A 87 12.33 -1.90 8.13
C ARG A 87 11.58 -2.18 6.84
N GLN A 88 11.17 -3.44 6.60
CA GLN A 88 10.28 -3.77 5.48
C GLN A 88 8.91 -3.10 5.65
N MET A 89 8.38 -3.08 6.87
CA MET A 89 7.11 -2.42 7.18
C MET A 89 7.19 -0.89 6.99
N ASP A 90 8.27 -0.28 7.47
CA ASP A 90 8.56 1.15 7.27
C ASP A 90 8.62 1.49 5.76
N LEU A 91 9.31 0.65 4.98
CA LEU A 91 9.44 0.83 3.54
C LEU A 91 8.08 0.73 2.82
N VAL A 92 7.27 -0.28 3.14
CA VAL A 92 5.91 -0.42 2.59
C VAL A 92 5.05 0.78 2.96
N THR A 93 5.10 1.22 4.23
CA THR A 93 4.35 2.38 4.71
C THR A 93 4.73 3.65 3.93
N GLY A 94 6.04 3.88 3.74
CA GLY A 94 6.53 4.99 2.95
C GLY A 94 6.09 4.96 1.51
N CYS A 95 6.18 3.79 0.85
CA CYS A 95 5.71 3.62 -0.52
C CYS A 95 4.21 3.92 -0.63
N TRP A 96 3.43 3.49 0.36
CA TRP A 96 1.99 3.75 0.42
C TRP A 96 1.66 5.24 0.53
N ILE A 97 2.38 5.98 1.39
CA ILE A 97 2.21 7.43 1.54
C ILE A 97 2.48 8.16 0.22
N ILE A 98 3.59 7.84 -0.45
CA ILE A 98 3.95 8.50 -1.71
C ILE A 98 2.97 8.11 -2.82
N ALA A 99 2.61 6.83 -2.95
CA ALA A 99 1.61 6.38 -3.92
C ALA A 99 0.24 7.06 -3.69
N THR A 100 -0.17 7.24 -2.44
CA THR A 100 -1.39 7.97 -2.06
C THR A 100 -1.32 9.44 -2.44
N GLY A 101 -0.17 10.10 -2.22
CA GLY A 101 0.06 11.48 -2.65
C GLY A 101 -0.06 11.63 -4.17
N ILE A 102 0.60 10.74 -4.93
CA ILE A 102 0.53 10.72 -6.39
C ILE A 102 -0.92 10.47 -6.84
N ALA A 103 -1.57 9.43 -6.33
CA ALA A 103 -2.95 9.06 -6.67
C ALA A 103 -3.92 10.21 -6.42
N SER A 104 -3.79 10.91 -5.28
CA SER A 104 -4.66 12.03 -4.92
C SER A 104 -4.46 13.22 -5.87
N LEU A 105 -3.21 13.57 -6.19
CA LEU A 105 -2.89 14.69 -7.09
C LEU A 105 -3.25 14.41 -8.54
N VAL A 106 -3.06 13.18 -9.01
CA VAL A 106 -3.39 12.75 -10.38
C VAL A 106 -4.91 12.63 -10.56
N SER A 107 -5.61 11.97 -9.62
CA SER A 107 -7.06 11.76 -9.75
C SER A 107 -7.89 13.04 -9.65
N SER A 108 -7.35 14.07 -8.99
CA SER A 108 -7.95 15.41 -8.93
C SER A 108 -7.57 16.31 -10.10
N GLY A 109 -6.62 15.90 -10.95
CA GLY A 109 -6.12 16.69 -12.07
C GLY A 109 -5.18 17.84 -11.67
N TYR A 110 -4.69 17.89 -10.43
CA TYR A 110 -3.74 18.93 -9.99
C TYR A 110 -2.37 18.78 -10.64
N ILE A 111 -1.96 17.55 -10.96
CA ILE A 111 -0.71 17.28 -11.67
C ILE A 111 -0.96 16.36 -12.86
N ASN A 112 -0.16 16.52 -13.90
CA ASN A 112 -0.01 15.54 -14.96
C ASN A 112 1.43 15.00 -14.89
N ILE A 113 1.56 13.71 -14.57
CA ILE A 113 2.85 13.03 -14.44
C ILE A 113 2.83 11.77 -15.31
N GLU A 114 3.88 11.59 -16.11
CA GLU A 114 3.99 10.42 -16.95
C GLU A 114 4.38 9.19 -16.13
N GLN A 115 3.98 8.01 -16.61
CA GLN A 115 4.31 6.74 -15.96
C GLN A 115 5.82 6.55 -15.73
N LYS A 116 6.66 6.96 -16.69
CA LYS A 116 8.13 6.90 -16.56
C LYS A 116 8.65 7.79 -15.43
N GLN A 117 8.04 8.97 -15.24
CA GLN A 117 8.39 9.88 -14.15
C GLN A 117 7.96 9.29 -12.80
N MET A 118 6.77 8.67 -12.72
CA MET A 118 6.32 7.97 -11.52
C MET A 118 7.25 6.79 -11.16
N VAL A 119 7.64 5.97 -12.14
CA VAL A 119 8.63 4.88 -11.94
C VAL A 119 9.94 5.45 -11.39
N SER A 120 10.46 6.52 -12.00
CA SER A 120 11.71 7.14 -11.58
C SER A 120 11.63 7.66 -10.14
N LEU A 121 10.52 8.32 -9.78
CA LEU A 121 10.28 8.85 -8.43
C LEU A 121 10.23 7.72 -7.38
N LEU A 122 9.47 6.66 -7.65
CA LEU A 122 9.33 5.53 -6.75
C LEU A 122 10.64 4.74 -6.60
N LYS A 123 11.41 4.55 -7.68
CA LYS A 123 12.75 3.94 -7.62
C LYS A 123 13.69 4.73 -6.73
N ALA A 124 13.75 6.05 -6.92
CA ALA A 124 14.59 6.94 -6.12
C ALA A 124 14.20 6.88 -4.63
N GLN A 125 12.90 6.90 -4.33
CA GLN A 125 12.40 6.77 -2.97
C GLN A 125 12.79 5.44 -2.32
N ILE A 126 12.52 4.30 -2.98
CA ILE A 126 12.84 2.98 -2.41
C ILE A 126 14.34 2.87 -2.15
N SER A 127 15.17 3.31 -3.10
CA SER A 127 16.62 3.34 -2.92
C SER A 127 17.03 4.20 -1.72
N ASP A 128 16.46 5.39 -1.57
CA ASP A 128 16.75 6.31 -0.46
C ASP A 128 16.35 5.71 0.91
N PHE A 129 15.19 5.05 0.96
CA PHE A 129 14.69 4.40 2.17
C PHE A 129 15.56 3.22 2.61
N ILE A 130 16.07 2.45 1.64
CA ILE A 130 16.98 1.32 1.88
C ILE A 130 18.36 1.83 2.33
N GLN A 131 18.91 2.85 1.66
CA GLN A 131 20.31 3.27 1.87
C GLN A 131 20.51 4.21 3.07
N HIS A 132 19.53 5.07 3.35
CA HIS A 132 19.68 6.15 4.35
C HIS A 132 18.82 5.95 5.60
N ASP A 133 18.26 4.76 5.78
CA ASP A 133 17.38 4.41 6.89
C ASP A 133 16.20 5.39 7.08
N ARG A 134 15.76 6.00 5.98
CA ARG A 134 14.68 7.00 6.00
C ARG A 134 13.38 6.31 6.43
N PHE A 135 12.53 7.07 7.10
CA PHE A 135 11.26 6.59 7.67
C PHE A 135 11.43 5.48 8.73
N ASN A 136 12.51 5.51 9.51
CA ASN A 136 12.66 4.61 10.66
C ASN A 136 11.69 5.01 11.77
N SER A 137 10.61 4.22 11.93
CA SER A 137 9.60 4.47 12.96
C SER A 137 10.14 4.33 14.38
N GLN A 138 11.25 3.61 14.59
CA GLN A 138 11.92 3.46 15.88
C GLN A 138 12.77 4.68 16.28
N LEU A 139 13.12 5.57 15.34
CA LEU A 139 13.85 6.82 15.60
C LEU A 139 12.93 7.99 16.00
N ALA A 140 11.60 7.82 15.95
CA ALA A 140 10.64 8.84 16.38
C ALA A 140 10.38 8.74 17.90
N PRO A 141 10.65 9.79 18.71
CA PRO A 141 10.22 9.82 20.10
C PRO A 141 8.68 9.82 20.12
N GLY A 142 8.10 8.76 20.68
CA GLY A 142 6.64 8.54 20.65
C GLY A 142 6.16 7.67 19.49
N SER A 143 7.01 6.76 18.98
CA SER A 143 6.71 5.88 17.85
C SER A 143 5.35 5.20 17.97
N MET A 144 4.79 4.85 16.81
CA MET A 144 3.50 4.19 16.58
C MET A 144 3.36 2.79 17.24
N ALA A 145 4.03 2.52 18.36
CA ALA A 145 3.79 1.40 19.26
C ALA A 145 2.36 1.38 19.84
N ASN A 146 1.58 2.46 19.70
CA ASN A 146 0.15 2.49 20.03
C ASN A 146 -0.78 2.03 18.90
N ILE A 147 -0.27 1.62 17.74
CA ILE A 147 -1.06 0.81 16.81
C ILE A 147 -0.96 -0.63 17.33
N SER A 148 -1.77 -0.94 18.34
CA SER A 148 -1.97 -2.29 18.84
C SER A 148 -2.34 -3.20 17.68
N PHE A 149 -1.40 -4.02 17.23
CA PHE A 149 -1.70 -5.22 16.46
C PHE A 149 -2.48 -6.12 17.41
N GLY A 150 -3.80 -6.11 17.27
CA GLY A 150 -4.74 -6.75 18.18
C GLY A 150 -4.26 -8.14 18.59
N ASN A 151 -3.81 -8.26 19.84
CA ASN A 151 -3.71 -9.54 20.49
C ASN A 151 -5.14 -10.09 20.58
N SER A 152 -5.43 -11.09 19.74
CA SER A 152 -6.46 -12.07 20.03
C SER A 152 -6.14 -12.71 21.38
N LYS A 153 -6.70 -12.15 22.45
CA LYS A 153 -6.98 -12.90 23.67
C LYS A 153 -8.49 -12.94 23.84
N MET A 154 -9.02 -14.12 23.52
CA MET A 154 -10.11 -14.73 24.27
C MET A 154 -10.01 -14.38 25.75
N ALA A 155 -11.01 -13.68 26.28
CA ALA A 155 -11.36 -13.70 27.69
C ALA A 155 -12.85 -13.35 27.82
N GLN A 156 -13.65 -14.40 27.94
CA GLN A 156 -14.80 -14.54 28.84
C GLN A 156 -15.80 -13.37 28.89
N LEU A 157 -16.97 -13.59 28.30
CA LEU A 157 -18.26 -13.68 28.99
C LEU A 157 -19.28 -14.39 28.07
#